data_AF-A0A0R2V4B2-F1
#
_entry.id   AF-A0A0R2V4B2-F1
#
_cell.length_a   1.000
_cell.length_b   1.000
_cell.length_c   1.000
_cell.angle_alpha   90.00
_cell.angle_beta   90.00
_cell.angle_gamma   90.00
#
_symmetry.space_group_name_H-M   'P 1'
#
loop_
_entity.id
_entity.type
_entity.pdbx_description
1 polymer ?
#
loop_
_entity_poly.entity_id
_entity_poly.type
_entity_poly.pdbx_seq_one_letter_code
_entity_poly.pdbx_strand_id
1 'polypeptide(L)'
;MKNIMVAFMGLLLLSACQAPDATNNSSENTVIIEGSITGATVDKMYLLAERDRQLIPLDSSVIENGMFSLRAELPLPEMLFLQFDGQPDYFRVFAEPGKLRLKADAQQVAALEVEGSASHDLYMQALAIIEPFENEIQQLFAPLSNPKVAMSSAMQDSISLLSDAVYERQNAAIQAFANEHIESPVSAYLLNRYLIFDMDYATLNEMAEAYKVLQPDSRYTRMLTERATLLSASAVGAMAPDFALPNTEGDTIQLSDLRGRVVLIDFWASWCGPCRRENPEMVKVYAEYHPKGLEILGVSF
;
A
#
# COMPACT_ATOMS: atom_id res chain seq x y z
N MET A 1 2.62 75.13 -57.49
CA MET A 1 2.59 75.67 -56.10
C MET A 1 1.58 74.87 -55.29
N LYS A 2 2.05 74.36 -54.14
CA LYS A 2 1.30 73.79 -53.00
C LYS A 2 0.74 72.37 -53.12
N ASN A 3 1.40 71.51 -52.34
CA ASN A 3 1.12 70.13 -51.96
C ASN A 3 -0.26 69.99 -51.28
N ILE A 4 -0.96 68.89 -51.53
CA ILE A 4 -1.95 68.33 -50.59
C ILE A 4 -1.80 66.80 -50.53
N MET A 5 -1.69 66.34 -49.28
CA MET A 5 -1.60 64.98 -48.74
C MET A 5 -2.48 63.92 -49.43
N VAL A 6 -1.87 62.77 -49.66
CA VAL A 6 -2.54 61.49 -49.91
C VAL A 6 -2.90 60.86 -48.56
N ALA A 7 -4.19 60.61 -48.32
CA ALA A 7 -4.70 59.77 -47.24
C ALA A 7 -5.41 58.56 -47.87
N PHE A 8 -4.76 57.40 -47.82
CA PHE A 8 -5.36 56.12 -48.23
C PHE A 8 -5.91 55.43 -46.98
N MET A 9 -7.23 55.40 -46.86
CA MET A 9 -7.96 54.78 -45.75
C MET A 9 -8.51 53.42 -46.22
N GLY A 10 -8.00 52.35 -45.61
CA GLY A 10 -8.75 51.15 -45.24
C GLY A 10 -9.29 50.21 -46.33
N LEU A 11 -8.64 49.05 -46.49
CA LEU A 11 -9.32 47.75 -46.40
C LEU A 11 -8.28 46.65 -46.10
N LEU A 12 -8.03 46.41 -44.80
CA LEU A 12 -7.24 45.27 -44.33
C LEU A 12 -8.19 44.08 -44.13
N LEU A 13 -8.13 43.13 -45.07
CA LEU A 13 -8.72 41.81 -44.92
C LEU A 13 -7.92 41.05 -43.84
N LEU A 14 -8.44 41.03 -42.62
CA LEU A 14 -7.95 40.12 -41.58
C LEU A 14 -8.47 38.72 -41.92
N SER A 15 -7.64 37.94 -42.60
CA SER A 15 -7.76 36.49 -42.63
C SER A 15 -7.60 35.98 -41.20
N ALA A 16 -8.73 35.64 -40.56
CA ALA A 16 -8.74 34.91 -39.32
C ALA A 16 -8.16 33.50 -39.58
N CYS A 17 -6.90 33.29 -39.20
CA CYS A 17 -6.42 31.95 -38.91
C CYS A 17 -7.17 31.47 -37.66
N GLN A 18 -8.22 30.69 -37.85
CA GLN A 18 -8.76 29.84 -36.80
C GLN A 18 -7.65 28.86 -36.42
N ALA A 19 -7.04 29.09 -35.25
CA ALA A 19 -6.31 28.04 -34.57
C ALA A 19 -7.30 26.89 -34.34
N PRO A 20 -6.92 25.63 -34.58
CA PRO A 20 -7.77 24.51 -34.20
C PRO A 20 -7.98 24.57 -32.70
N ASP A 21 -9.25 24.60 -32.28
CA ASP A 21 -9.66 24.45 -30.90
C ASP A 21 -8.96 23.22 -30.33
N ALA A 22 -7.99 23.45 -29.44
CA ALA A 22 -7.50 22.43 -28.55
C ALA A 22 -8.66 22.11 -27.61
N THR A 23 -9.51 21.15 -28.02
CA THR A 23 -10.43 20.50 -27.13
C THR A 23 -9.61 19.88 -25.99
N ASN A 24 -9.74 20.51 -24.83
CA ASN A 24 -9.24 20.08 -23.53
C ASN A 24 -9.43 18.57 -23.34
N ASN A 25 -8.34 17.81 -23.40
CA ASN A 25 -8.23 16.51 -22.74
C ASN A 25 -7.14 16.50 -21.66
N SER A 26 -6.55 17.65 -21.33
CA SER A 26 -5.49 17.75 -20.31
C SER A 26 -6.00 17.68 -18.87
N SER A 27 -7.31 17.61 -18.64
CA SER A 27 -7.91 17.51 -17.30
C SER A 27 -8.29 16.08 -16.91
N GLU A 28 -8.34 15.13 -17.85
CA GLU A 28 -8.79 13.75 -17.56
C GLU A 28 -7.71 12.92 -16.85
N ASN A 29 -6.43 13.24 -17.05
CA ASN A 29 -5.29 12.49 -16.50
C ASN A 29 -4.38 13.32 -15.61
N THR A 30 -4.89 14.39 -15.00
CA THR A 30 -4.08 15.23 -14.09
C THR A 30 -4.84 15.53 -12.83
N VAL A 31 -4.12 15.58 -11.72
CA VAL A 31 -4.63 16.14 -10.48
C VAL A 31 -4.06 17.55 -10.27
N ILE A 32 -4.91 18.47 -9.82
CA ILE A 32 -4.53 19.78 -9.31
C ILE A 32 -5.01 19.84 -7.86
N ILE A 33 -4.07 20.02 -6.94
CA ILE A 33 -4.33 20.11 -5.51
C ILE A 33 -4.09 21.55 -5.08
N GLU A 34 -5.14 22.24 -4.69
CA GLU A 34 -5.05 23.56 -4.08
C GLU A 34 -5.35 23.43 -2.59
N GLY A 35 -4.60 24.10 -1.73
CA GLY A 35 -4.92 24.01 -0.31
C GLY A 35 -4.43 25.17 0.53
N SER A 36 -4.97 25.21 1.74
CA SER A 36 -4.58 26.13 2.80
C SER A 36 -4.01 25.35 3.99
N ILE A 37 -2.92 25.85 4.56
CA ILE A 37 -2.22 25.25 5.69
C ILE A 37 -2.09 26.27 6.80
N THR A 38 -2.54 25.92 8.00
CA THR A 38 -2.26 26.67 9.22
C THR A 38 -1.06 26.09 9.95
N GLY A 39 -0.29 26.95 10.62
CA GLY A 39 0.80 26.52 11.49
C GLY A 39 2.07 26.02 10.77
N ALA A 40 2.17 26.13 9.45
CA ALA A 40 3.38 25.74 8.72
C ALA A 40 4.59 26.58 9.18
N THR A 41 5.68 25.91 9.52
CA THR A 41 6.98 26.53 9.87
C THR A 41 7.99 26.48 8.74
N VAL A 42 7.66 25.76 7.66
CA VAL A 42 8.43 25.68 6.42
C VAL A 42 7.63 26.32 5.29
N ASP A 43 8.34 26.80 4.28
CA ASP A 43 7.77 27.50 3.12
C ASP A 43 7.65 26.61 1.89
N LYS A 44 7.98 25.32 1.97
CA LYS A 44 7.94 24.40 0.83
C LYS A 44 7.29 23.07 1.17
N MET A 45 6.51 22.57 0.21
CA MET A 45 5.82 21.29 0.27
C MET A 45 6.05 20.50 -1.02
N TYR A 46 6.10 19.18 -0.90
CA TYR A 46 6.18 18.25 -2.01
C TYR A 46 4.91 17.40 -2.11
N LEU A 47 4.50 17.15 -3.35
CA LEU A 47 3.59 16.06 -3.68
C LEU A 47 4.43 14.82 -4.01
N LEU A 48 4.18 13.72 -3.33
CA LEU A 48 4.95 12.49 -3.45
C LEU A 48 4.04 11.32 -3.83
N ALA A 49 4.59 10.36 -4.56
CA ALA A 49 3.99 9.05 -4.76
C ALA A 49 4.92 7.94 -4.26
N GLU A 50 4.35 6.82 -3.83
CA GLU A 50 5.14 5.66 -3.45
C GLU A 50 5.44 4.79 -4.68
N ARG A 51 6.72 4.54 -4.96
CA ARG A 51 7.20 3.58 -5.96
C ARG A 51 8.28 2.73 -5.31
N ASP A 52 8.19 1.41 -5.42
CA ASP A 52 9.16 0.46 -4.84
C ASP A 52 9.50 0.74 -3.36
N ARG A 53 8.49 1.11 -2.57
CA ARG A 53 8.60 1.49 -1.14
C ARG A 53 9.41 2.77 -0.88
N GLN A 54 9.59 3.60 -1.90
CA GLN A 54 10.23 4.91 -1.80
C GLN A 54 9.23 6.00 -2.19
N LEU A 55 9.26 7.11 -1.46
CA LEU A 55 8.51 8.30 -1.83
C LEU A 55 9.30 9.07 -2.88
N ILE A 56 8.73 9.18 -4.08
CA ILE A 56 9.30 9.95 -5.18
C ILE A 56 8.53 11.26 -5.35
N PRO A 57 9.21 12.40 -5.54
CA PRO A 57 8.53 13.67 -5.78
C PRO A 57 7.89 13.71 -7.17
N LEU A 58 6.62 14.11 -7.20
CA LEU A 58 5.87 14.40 -8.42
C LEU A 58 5.88 15.89 -8.74
N ASP A 59 5.76 16.72 -7.70
CA ASP A 59 5.74 18.18 -7.81
C ASP A 59 6.14 18.84 -6.47
N SER A 60 6.35 20.15 -6.49
CA SER A 60 6.56 20.95 -5.28
C SER A 60 5.98 22.35 -5.41
N SER A 61 5.53 22.90 -4.29
CA SER A 61 5.00 24.26 -4.20
C SER A 61 5.68 25.02 -3.06
N VAL A 62 5.91 26.31 -3.27
CA VAL A 62 6.11 27.25 -2.17
C VAL A 62 4.76 27.49 -1.50
N ILE A 63 4.76 27.63 -0.18
CA ILE A 63 3.59 27.96 0.64
C ILE A 63 3.59 29.47 0.86
N GLU A 64 2.72 30.18 0.15
CA GLU A 64 2.61 31.63 0.23
C GLU A 64 1.33 32.04 0.95
N ASN A 65 1.46 32.78 2.06
CA ASN A 65 0.33 33.15 2.92
C ASN A 65 -0.53 31.95 3.36
N GLY A 66 0.12 30.81 3.61
CA GLY A 66 -0.54 29.54 3.95
C GLY A 66 -1.18 28.82 2.77
N MET A 67 -1.08 29.33 1.54
CA MET A 67 -1.67 28.72 0.36
C MET A 67 -0.62 27.97 -0.47
N PHE A 68 -1.02 26.87 -1.10
CA PHE A 68 -0.17 26.11 -2.03
C PHE A 68 -0.97 25.59 -3.22
N SER A 69 -0.27 25.26 -4.31
CA SER A 69 -0.86 24.58 -5.47
C SER A 69 0.13 23.58 -6.04
N LEU A 70 -0.29 22.32 -6.15
CA LEU A 70 0.49 21.21 -6.67
C LEU A 70 -0.24 20.60 -7.87
N ARG A 71 0.52 20.04 -8.82
CA ARG A 71 -0.01 19.39 -10.01
C ARG A 71 0.79 18.14 -10.36
N ALA A 72 0.09 17.05 -10.67
CA ALA A 72 0.73 15.83 -11.19
C ALA A 72 -0.10 15.18 -12.29
N GLU A 73 0.56 14.39 -13.13
CA GLU A 73 -0.12 13.42 -13.98
C GLU A 73 -0.68 12.30 -13.09
N LEU A 74 -1.97 12.07 -13.20
CA LEU A 74 -2.72 11.10 -12.43
C LEU A 74 -3.89 10.60 -13.30
N PRO A 75 -3.69 9.52 -14.09
CA PRO A 75 -4.73 8.96 -14.95
C PRO A 75 -5.77 8.14 -14.17
N LEU A 76 -5.44 7.66 -12.97
CA LEU A 76 -6.31 6.85 -12.12
C LEU A 76 -6.16 7.28 -10.67
N PRO A 77 -7.21 7.08 -9.83
CA PRO A 77 -7.11 7.41 -8.42
C PRO A 77 -5.98 6.67 -7.72
N GLU A 78 -5.19 7.38 -6.90
CA GLU A 78 -4.02 6.83 -6.23
C GLU A 78 -3.77 7.49 -4.87
N MET A 79 -3.22 6.73 -3.91
CA MET A 79 -2.66 7.27 -2.68
C MET A 79 -1.40 8.12 -2.97
N LEU A 80 -1.50 9.42 -2.71
CA LEU A 80 -0.42 10.40 -2.76
C LEU A 80 -0.12 10.95 -1.35
N PHE A 81 1.05 11.55 -1.21
CA PHE A 81 1.52 12.07 0.07
C PHE A 81 1.92 13.53 -0.08
N LEU A 82 1.50 14.38 0.85
CA LEU A 82 1.97 15.76 0.95
C LEU A 82 2.94 15.86 2.11
N GLN A 83 4.18 16.24 1.83
CA GLN A 83 5.25 16.32 2.84
C GLN A 83 5.86 17.71 2.85
N PHE A 84 6.05 18.23 4.06
CA PHE A 84 6.79 19.48 4.29
C PHE A 84 8.30 19.26 4.08
N ASP A 85 8.98 20.24 3.48
CA ASP A 85 10.41 20.14 3.25
C ASP A 85 11.20 19.88 4.54
N GLY A 86 12.04 18.85 4.53
CA GLY A 86 12.83 18.42 5.68
C GLY A 86 12.05 17.82 6.86
N GLN A 87 10.74 17.60 6.75
CA GLN A 87 9.94 16.97 7.80
C GLN A 87 9.63 15.51 7.47
N PRO A 88 9.66 14.59 8.46
CA PRO A 88 9.39 13.18 8.22
C PRO A 88 7.90 12.90 7.99
N ASP A 89 7.02 13.68 8.63
CA ASP A 89 5.57 13.47 8.60
C ASP A 89 4.96 13.94 7.28
N TYR A 90 3.90 13.26 6.87
CA TYR A 90 3.19 13.53 5.63
C TYR A 90 1.68 13.31 5.79
N PHE A 91 0.91 14.07 5.02
CA PHE A 91 -0.53 13.89 4.87
C PHE A 91 -0.79 12.85 3.78
N ARG A 92 -1.77 11.97 4.00
CA ARG A 92 -2.21 10.98 3.00
C ARG A 92 -3.44 11.50 2.29
N VAL A 93 -3.42 11.50 0.96
CA VAL A 93 -4.56 11.88 0.13
C VAL A 93 -4.78 10.78 -0.89
N PHE A 94 -5.99 10.24 -0.92
CA PHE A 94 -6.38 9.40 -2.04
C PHE A 94 -6.81 10.34 -3.16
N ALA A 95 -5.91 10.65 -4.07
CA ALA A 95 -6.13 11.64 -5.10
C ALA A 95 -6.95 11.06 -6.24
N GLU A 96 -7.79 11.88 -6.86
CA GLU A 96 -8.54 11.57 -8.08
C GLU A 96 -8.12 12.53 -9.20
N PRO A 97 -8.19 12.12 -10.49
CA PRO A 97 -8.02 13.06 -11.59
C PRO A 97 -9.03 14.21 -11.47
N GLY A 98 -8.57 15.43 -11.66
CA GLY A 98 -9.37 16.64 -11.47
C GLY A 98 -8.80 17.58 -10.42
N LYS A 99 -9.69 18.33 -9.76
CA LYS A 99 -9.32 19.41 -8.83
C LYS A 99 -9.73 19.07 -7.40
N LEU A 100 -8.75 19.00 -6.51
CA LEU A 100 -8.92 18.77 -5.08
C LEU A 100 -8.69 20.06 -4.30
N ARG A 101 -9.43 20.23 -3.21
CA ARG A 101 -9.20 21.30 -2.23
C ARG A 101 -8.83 20.71 -0.87
N LEU A 102 -7.75 21.21 -0.28
CA LEU A 102 -7.23 20.74 0.99
C LEU A 102 -7.28 21.84 2.05
N LYS A 103 -7.65 21.47 3.28
CA LYS A 103 -7.31 22.25 4.47
C LYS A 103 -6.53 21.38 5.44
N ALA A 104 -5.37 21.85 5.85
CA ALA A 104 -4.50 21.12 6.75
C ALA A 104 -4.03 22.01 7.91
N ASP A 105 -3.78 21.36 9.04
CA ASP A 105 -3.04 21.93 10.16
C ASP A 105 -1.70 21.20 10.25
N ALA A 106 -0.59 21.95 10.15
CA ALA A 106 0.76 21.39 10.18
C ALA A 106 1.09 20.68 11.51
N GLN A 107 0.35 20.96 12.58
CA GLN A 107 0.48 20.28 13.87
C GLN A 107 -0.45 19.08 14.03
N GLN A 108 -1.47 18.94 13.17
CA GLN A 108 -2.52 17.92 13.29
C GLN A 108 -2.73 17.22 11.95
N VAL A 109 -1.82 16.29 11.62
CA VAL A 109 -1.85 15.52 10.36
C VAL A 109 -3.19 14.80 10.15
N ALA A 110 -3.78 14.30 11.24
CA ALA A 110 -5.07 13.60 11.21
C ALA A 110 -6.28 14.52 10.92
N ALA A 111 -6.13 15.85 11.04
CA ALA A 111 -7.20 16.81 10.81
C ALA A 111 -7.27 17.31 9.34
N LEU A 112 -6.68 16.56 8.41
CA LEU A 112 -6.71 16.90 6.99
C LEU A 112 -8.15 16.83 6.46
N GLU A 113 -8.63 17.94 5.90
CA GLU A 113 -9.86 17.99 5.11
C GLU A 113 -9.50 17.93 3.62
N VAL A 114 -10.19 17.06 2.88
CA VAL A 114 -10.05 16.96 1.42
C VAL A 114 -11.44 17.05 0.80
N GLU A 115 -11.60 17.93 -0.17
CA GLU A 115 -12.78 18.02 -1.02
C GLU A 115 -12.42 17.67 -2.46
N GLY A 116 -13.35 17.04 -3.19
CA GLY A 116 -13.18 16.73 -4.60
C GLY A 116 -12.51 15.38 -4.88
N SER A 117 -12.52 14.45 -3.91
CA SER A 117 -12.11 13.07 -4.12
C SER A 117 -13.05 12.09 -3.41
N ALA A 118 -13.89 11.40 -4.18
CA ALA A 118 -14.78 10.37 -3.65
C ALA A 118 -13.97 9.17 -3.09
N SER A 119 -12.83 8.86 -3.71
CA SER A 119 -11.87 7.88 -3.21
C SER A 119 -11.28 8.28 -1.86
N HIS A 120 -11.04 9.57 -1.61
CA HIS A 120 -10.57 10.00 -0.29
C HIS A 120 -11.69 9.89 0.76
N ASP A 121 -12.91 10.30 0.43
CA ASP A 121 -14.06 10.16 1.33
C ASP A 121 -14.29 8.69 1.74
N LEU A 122 -14.18 7.77 0.79
CA LEU A 122 -14.28 6.33 1.06
C LEU A 122 -13.07 5.81 1.85
N TYR A 123 -11.87 6.30 1.57
CA TYR A 123 -10.67 5.97 2.35
C TYR A 123 -10.81 6.38 3.82
N MET A 124 -11.38 7.56 4.10
CA MET A 124 -11.64 8.00 5.46
C MET A 124 -12.69 7.13 6.17
N GLN A 125 -13.70 6.65 5.46
CA GLN A 125 -14.66 5.67 5.99
C GLN A 125 -13.97 4.35 6.35
N ALA A 126 -13.06 3.86 5.49
CA ALA A 126 -12.25 2.69 5.79
C ALA A 126 -11.35 2.88 7.03
N LEU A 127 -10.72 4.05 7.17
CA LEU A 127 -9.90 4.34 8.34
C LEU A 127 -10.73 4.34 9.64
N ALA A 128 -11.96 4.85 9.60
CA ALA A 128 -12.86 4.81 10.77
C ALA A 128 -13.23 3.38 11.19
N ILE A 129 -13.24 2.42 10.26
CA ILE A 129 -13.43 0.99 10.56
C ILE A 129 -12.16 0.37 11.15
N ILE A 130 -10.98 0.85 10.73
CA ILE A 130 -9.67 0.32 11.13
C ILE A 130 -9.22 0.87 12.49
N GLU A 131 -9.50 2.15 12.77
CA GLU A 131 -9.06 2.90 13.94
C GLU A 131 -9.33 2.18 15.29
N PRO A 132 -10.51 1.58 15.54
CA PRO A 132 -10.75 0.87 16.80
C PRO A 132 -9.76 -0.27 17.06
N PHE A 133 -9.36 -0.99 16.00
CA PHE A 133 -8.39 -2.08 16.10
C PHE A 133 -6.97 -1.55 16.33
N GLU A 134 -6.60 -0.45 15.66
CA GLU A 134 -5.31 0.21 15.91
C GLU A 134 -5.21 0.71 17.35
N ASN A 135 -6.29 1.28 17.89
CA ASN A 135 -6.37 1.70 19.29
C ASN A 135 -6.26 0.51 20.26
N GLU A 136 -6.90 -0.62 19.94
CA GLU A 136 -6.80 -1.85 20.74
C GLU A 136 -5.36 -2.39 20.74
N ILE A 137 -4.71 -2.46 19.57
CA ILE A 137 -3.29 -2.83 19.46
C ILE A 137 -2.42 -1.85 20.28
N GLN A 138 -2.60 -0.54 20.11
CA GLN A 138 -1.83 0.45 20.89
C GLN A 138 -1.97 0.23 22.40
N GLN A 139 -3.18 -0.08 22.88
CA GLN A 139 -3.42 -0.37 24.29
C GLN A 139 -2.76 -1.68 24.75
N LEU A 140 -2.79 -2.73 23.92
CA LEU A 140 -2.11 -4.01 24.20
C LEU A 140 -0.59 -3.81 24.37
N PHE A 141 0.03 -2.97 23.55
CA PHE A 141 1.47 -2.71 23.58
C PHE A 141 1.87 -1.55 24.52
N ALA A 142 0.93 -0.73 25.00
CA ALA A 142 1.22 0.43 25.84
C ALA A 142 2.10 0.11 27.06
N PRO A 143 1.90 -0.99 27.83
CA PRO A 143 2.76 -1.32 28.96
C PRO A 143 4.25 -1.49 28.58
N LEU A 144 4.54 -1.93 27.36
CA LEU A 144 5.89 -2.19 26.88
C LEU A 144 6.68 -0.91 26.55
N SER A 145 5.98 0.20 26.33
CA SER A 145 6.59 1.51 26.18
C SER A 145 7.25 2.03 27.47
N ASN A 146 6.89 1.45 28.63
CA ASN A 146 7.49 1.83 29.91
C ASN A 146 8.82 1.07 30.09
N PRO A 147 9.97 1.76 30.13
CA PRO A 147 11.28 1.13 30.24
C PRO A 147 11.49 0.37 31.56
N LYS A 148 10.59 0.54 32.55
CA LYS A 148 10.59 -0.21 33.81
C LYS A 148 9.88 -1.56 33.73
N VAL A 149 9.13 -1.83 32.67
CA VAL A 149 8.43 -3.10 32.46
C VAL A 149 9.38 -4.04 31.73
N ALA A 150 9.86 -5.07 32.44
CA ALA A 150 10.64 -6.13 31.83
C ALA A 150 9.68 -7.08 31.07
N MET A 151 9.93 -7.28 29.78
CA MET A 151 9.20 -8.25 28.98
C MET A 151 9.53 -9.68 29.45
N SER A 152 8.58 -10.36 30.07
CA SER A 152 8.69 -11.79 30.36
C SER A 152 8.24 -12.61 29.14
N SER A 153 8.67 -13.88 29.04
CA SER A 153 8.20 -14.77 27.96
C SER A 153 6.68 -14.96 27.99
N ALA A 154 6.07 -15.13 29.17
CA ALA A 154 4.63 -15.28 29.31
C ALA A 154 3.85 -14.02 28.88
N MET A 155 4.41 -12.84 29.15
CA MET A 155 3.84 -11.58 28.68
C MET A 155 3.93 -11.48 27.15
N GLN A 156 5.08 -11.84 26.57
CA GLN A 156 5.27 -11.87 25.12
C GLN A 156 4.26 -12.79 24.43
N ASP A 157 4.07 -14.01 24.96
CA ASP A 157 3.14 -14.99 24.39
C ASP A 157 1.69 -14.50 24.50
N SER A 158 1.34 -13.87 25.63
CA SER A 158 -0.01 -13.30 25.82
C SER A 158 -0.28 -12.13 24.86
N ILE A 159 0.69 -11.23 24.69
CA ILE A 159 0.56 -10.09 23.78
C ILE A 159 0.45 -10.57 22.34
N SER A 160 1.24 -11.57 21.94
CA SER A 160 1.15 -12.18 20.60
C SER A 160 -0.25 -12.74 20.35
N LEU A 161 -0.75 -13.62 21.23
CA LEU A 161 -2.06 -14.23 21.08
C LEU A 161 -3.19 -13.19 21.01
N LEU A 162 -3.13 -12.17 21.86
CA LEU A 162 -4.12 -11.10 21.86
C LEU A 162 -4.03 -10.26 20.59
N SER A 163 -2.82 -9.88 20.16
CA SER A 163 -2.64 -9.10 18.93
C SER A 163 -3.10 -9.88 17.70
N ASP A 164 -2.82 -11.18 17.62
CA ASP A 164 -3.25 -12.04 16.53
C ASP A 164 -4.79 -12.05 16.43
N ALA A 165 -5.48 -12.17 17.56
CA ALA A 165 -6.94 -12.09 17.62
C ALA A 165 -7.51 -10.70 17.26
N VAL A 166 -6.75 -9.60 17.46
CA VAL A 166 -7.13 -8.28 16.95
C VAL A 166 -6.94 -8.21 15.45
N TYR A 167 -5.80 -8.67 14.93
CA TYR A 167 -5.49 -8.67 13.50
C TYR A 167 -6.47 -9.53 12.71
N GLU A 168 -6.87 -10.70 13.21
CA GLU A 168 -7.90 -11.52 12.54
C GLU A 168 -9.23 -10.75 12.37
N ARG A 169 -9.68 -10.04 13.42
CA ARG A 169 -10.91 -9.22 13.35
C ARG A 169 -10.74 -8.02 12.43
N GLN A 170 -9.59 -7.34 12.50
CA GLN A 170 -9.26 -6.22 11.60
C GLN A 170 -9.26 -6.70 10.14
N ASN A 171 -8.60 -7.83 9.86
CA ASN A 171 -8.47 -8.39 8.52
C ASN A 171 -9.82 -8.78 7.95
N ALA A 172 -10.68 -9.41 8.76
CA ALA A 172 -12.06 -9.71 8.37
C ALA A 172 -12.87 -8.45 8.08
N ALA A 173 -12.73 -7.38 8.88
CA ALA A 173 -13.42 -6.11 8.66
C ALA A 173 -12.94 -5.40 7.38
N ILE A 174 -11.63 -5.38 7.13
CA ILE A 174 -11.03 -4.82 5.90
C ILE A 174 -11.49 -5.60 4.68
N GLN A 175 -11.49 -6.94 4.74
CA GLN A 175 -11.96 -7.77 3.64
C GLN A 175 -13.45 -7.55 3.35
N ALA A 176 -14.29 -7.46 4.39
CA ALA A 176 -15.71 -7.16 4.24
C ALA A 176 -15.94 -5.80 3.57
N PHE A 177 -15.25 -4.75 4.03
CA PHE A 177 -15.31 -3.43 3.41
C PHE A 177 -14.85 -3.47 1.94
N ALA A 178 -13.74 -4.16 1.66
CA ALA A 178 -13.22 -4.27 0.30
C ALA A 178 -14.18 -5.01 -0.64
N ASN A 179 -14.92 -6.00 -0.14
CA ASN A 179 -15.96 -6.71 -0.90
C ASN A 179 -17.19 -5.84 -1.17
N GLU A 180 -17.64 -5.07 -0.17
CA GLU A 180 -18.77 -4.14 -0.31
C GLU A 180 -18.47 -3.02 -1.33
N HIS A 181 -17.22 -2.58 -1.38
CA HIS A 181 -16.76 -1.50 -2.25
C HIS A 181 -15.78 -1.97 -3.33
N ILE A 182 -15.96 -3.18 -3.88
CA ILE A 182 -15.01 -3.81 -4.80
C ILE A 182 -14.73 -3.02 -6.09
N GLU A 183 -15.66 -2.15 -6.49
CA GLU A 183 -15.49 -1.26 -7.65
C GLU A 183 -14.53 -0.09 -7.38
N SER A 184 -14.25 0.21 -6.11
CA SER A 184 -13.39 1.32 -5.73
C SER A 184 -11.91 0.95 -5.71
N PRO A 185 -11.00 1.83 -6.19
CA PRO A 185 -9.55 1.62 -6.06
C PRO A 185 -9.07 1.65 -4.60
N VAL A 186 -9.85 2.25 -3.69
CA VAL A 186 -9.58 2.27 -2.25
C VAL A 186 -9.55 0.84 -1.71
N SER A 187 -10.48 0.00 -2.12
CA SER A 187 -10.57 -1.39 -1.67
C SER A 187 -9.33 -2.18 -2.08
N ALA A 188 -8.92 -2.09 -3.35
CA ALA A 188 -7.70 -2.73 -3.82
C ALA A 188 -6.45 -2.20 -3.07
N TYR A 189 -6.38 -0.89 -2.79
CA TYR A 189 -5.31 -0.31 -1.99
C TYR A 189 -5.25 -0.89 -0.57
N LEU A 190 -6.39 -1.00 0.13
CA LEU A 190 -6.45 -1.55 1.48
C LEU A 190 -6.00 -3.01 1.54
N LEU A 191 -6.41 -3.82 0.56
CA LEU A 191 -5.94 -5.21 0.45
C LEU A 191 -4.43 -5.28 0.29
N ASN A 192 -3.85 -4.44 -0.58
CA ASN A 192 -2.40 -4.33 -0.74
C ASN A 192 -1.70 -3.88 0.55
N ARG A 193 -2.29 -2.92 1.26
CA ARG A 193 -1.69 -2.28 2.42
C ARG A 193 -1.73 -3.16 3.68
N TYR A 194 -2.80 -3.92 3.86
CA TYR A 194 -3.06 -4.66 5.09
C TYR A 194 -3.05 -6.18 4.90
N LEU A 195 -3.57 -6.69 3.79
CA LEU A 195 -3.91 -8.13 3.70
C LEU A 195 -3.05 -8.94 2.72
N ILE A 196 -2.20 -8.29 1.92
CA ILE A 196 -1.48 -8.95 0.80
C ILE A 196 -0.53 -10.08 1.22
N PHE A 197 -0.10 -10.09 2.48
CA PHE A 197 0.74 -11.14 3.06
C PHE A 197 -0.01 -12.10 3.97
N ASP A 198 -1.25 -11.77 4.36
CA ASP A 198 -2.05 -12.53 5.32
C ASP A 198 -3.18 -13.34 4.66
N MET A 199 -3.50 -13.06 3.39
CA MET A 199 -4.48 -13.84 2.63
C MET A 199 -3.89 -15.12 2.05
N ASP A 200 -4.67 -16.21 2.11
CA ASP A 200 -4.37 -17.43 1.37
C ASP A 200 -4.51 -17.22 -0.14
N TYR A 201 -3.90 -18.12 -0.92
CA TYR A 201 -3.90 -18.02 -2.38
C TYR A 201 -5.31 -18.02 -2.99
N ALA A 202 -6.23 -18.86 -2.51
CA ALA A 202 -7.55 -18.99 -3.12
C ALA A 202 -8.34 -17.69 -2.98
N THR A 203 -8.36 -17.14 -1.76
CA THR A 203 -8.99 -15.85 -1.46
C THR A 203 -8.35 -14.72 -2.28
N LEU A 204 -7.02 -14.61 -2.25
CA LEU A 204 -6.32 -13.55 -2.98
C LEU A 204 -6.56 -13.64 -4.49
N ASN A 205 -6.52 -14.85 -5.05
CA ASN A 205 -6.70 -15.07 -6.49
C ASN A 205 -8.13 -14.73 -6.95
N GLU A 206 -9.15 -15.10 -6.17
CA GLU A 206 -10.54 -14.73 -6.46
C GLU A 206 -10.70 -13.21 -6.53
N MET A 207 -10.18 -12.50 -5.52
CA MET A 207 -10.23 -11.04 -5.50
C MET A 207 -9.43 -10.42 -6.65
N ALA A 208 -8.22 -10.93 -6.91
CA ALA A 208 -7.35 -10.44 -7.98
C ALA A 208 -8.01 -10.57 -9.36
N GLU A 209 -8.66 -11.70 -9.66
CA GLU A 209 -9.39 -11.86 -10.93
C GLU A 209 -10.63 -10.95 -11.02
N ALA A 210 -11.32 -10.70 -9.89
CA ALA A 210 -12.40 -9.70 -9.87
C ALA A 210 -11.88 -8.28 -10.16
N TYR A 211 -10.80 -7.85 -9.50
CA TYR A 211 -10.19 -6.53 -9.73
C TYR A 211 -9.61 -6.39 -11.14
N LYS A 212 -9.11 -7.47 -11.73
CA LYS A 212 -8.62 -7.47 -13.11
C LYS A 212 -9.73 -7.18 -14.12
N VAL A 213 -10.98 -7.56 -13.82
CA VAL A 213 -12.16 -7.20 -14.63
C VAL A 213 -12.62 -5.78 -14.35
N LEU A 214 -12.73 -5.41 -13.07
CA LEU A 214 -13.33 -4.13 -12.65
C LEU A 214 -12.38 -2.95 -12.85
N GLN A 215 -11.08 -3.15 -12.63
CA GLN A 215 -10.05 -2.11 -12.53
C GLN A 215 -8.72 -2.58 -13.16
N PRO A 216 -8.69 -2.99 -14.45
CA PRO A 216 -7.53 -3.62 -15.10
C PRO A 216 -6.25 -2.77 -15.08
N ASP A 217 -6.41 -1.45 -15.20
CA ASP A 217 -5.27 -0.52 -15.34
C ASP A 217 -4.73 -0.02 -13.99
N SER A 218 -5.42 -0.33 -12.88
CA SER A 218 -5.02 0.08 -11.54
C SER A 218 -3.71 -0.59 -11.11
N ARG A 219 -2.82 0.18 -10.48
CA ARG A 219 -1.57 -0.36 -9.93
C ARG A 219 -1.82 -1.36 -8.81
N TYR A 220 -2.88 -1.16 -8.04
CA TYR A 220 -3.25 -2.02 -6.93
C TYR A 220 -3.73 -3.38 -7.44
N THR A 221 -4.48 -3.40 -8.55
CA THR A 221 -4.86 -4.64 -9.25
C THR A 221 -3.62 -5.41 -9.70
N ARG A 222 -2.66 -4.74 -10.35
CA ARG A 222 -1.41 -5.40 -10.77
C ARG A 222 -0.69 -6.05 -9.60
N MET A 223 -0.51 -5.33 -8.50
CA MET A 223 0.15 -5.87 -7.30
C MET A 223 -0.59 -7.09 -6.72
N LEU A 224 -1.92 -7.08 -6.67
CA LEU A 224 -2.72 -8.24 -6.24
C LEU A 224 -2.51 -9.44 -7.19
N THR A 225 -2.57 -9.22 -8.49
CA THR A 225 -2.40 -10.29 -9.49
C THR A 225 -0.98 -10.86 -9.50
N GLU A 226 0.04 -10.01 -9.33
CA GLU A 226 1.44 -10.43 -9.21
C GLU A 226 1.64 -11.28 -7.96
N ARG A 227 1.08 -10.85 -6.82
CA ARG A 227 1.14 -11.64 -5.59
C ARG A 227 0.39 -12.96 -5.72
N ALA A 228 -0.81 -12.97 -6.30
CA ALA A 228 -1.56 -14.20 -6.55
C ALA A 228 -0.75 -15.17 -7.43
N THR A 229 -0.13 -14.66 -8.50
CA THR A 229 0.73 -15.45 -9.38
C THR A 229 1.90 -16.06 -8.61
N LEU A 230 2.57 -15.29 -7.74
CA LEU A 230 3.66 -15.80 -6.90
C LEU A 230 3.18 -16.89 -5.94
N LEU A 231 2.03 -16.70 -5.28
CA LEU A 231 1.48 -17.68 -4.34
C LEU A 231 0.94 -18.94 -5.03
N SER A 232 0.58 -18.87 -6.32
CA SER A 232 0.10 -20.03 -7.07
C SER A 232 1.09 -21.20 -7.10
N ALA A 233 2.40 -20.89 -7.05
CA ALA A 233 3.47 -21.88 -7.03
C ALA A 233 3.47 -22.75 -5.76
N SER A 234 2.93 -22.23 -4.65
CA SER A 234 2.82 -22.93 -3.36
C SER A 234 1.37 -23.17 -2.94
N ALA A 235 0.42 -23.07 -3.87
CA ALA A 235 -0.99 -23.29 -3.59
C ALA A 235 -1.29 -24.76 -3.23
N VAL A 236 -2.37 -25.01 -2.49
CA VAL A 236 -2.83 -26.37 -2.19
C VAL A 236 -3.12 -27.13 -3.49
N GLY A 237 -2.48 -28.29 -3.65
CA GLY A 237 -2.57 -29.11 -4.86
C GLY A 237 -1.56 -28.76 -5.96
N ALA A 238 -0.81 -27.65 -5.82
CA ALA A 238 0.31 -27.35 -6.70
C ALA A 238 1.51 -28.25 -6.38
N MET A 239 2.36 -28.50 -7.38
CA MET A 239 3.67 -29.11 -7.15
C MET A 239 4.55 -28.12 -6.39
N ALA A 240 5.03 -28.50 -5.20
CA ALA A 240 5.95 -27.67 -4.44
C ALA A 240 7.18 -27.29 -5.28
N PRO A 241 7.61 -26.01 -5.29
CA PRO A 241 8.80 -25.59 -6.03
C PRO A 241 10.02 -26.35 -5.52
N ASP A 242 10.75 -26.93 -6.46
CA ASP A 242 11.96 -27.69 -6.13
C ASP A 242 13.12 -26.74 -5.79
N PHE A 243 13.97 -27.17 -4.86
CA PHE A 243 15.17 -26.46 -4.48
C PHE A 243 16.24 -27.45 -4.02
N ALA A 244 17.50 -27.02 -4.07
CA ALA A 244 18.64 -27.81 -3.63
C ALA A 244 19.53 -26.97 -2.72
N LEU A 245 19.81 -27.48 -1.51
CA LEU A 245 20.61 -26.80 -0.51
C LEU A 245 21.60 -27.78 0.13
N PRO A 246 22.80 -27.32 0.55
CA PRO A 246 23.72 -28.15 1.31
C PRO A 246 23.16 -28.43 2.71
N ASN A 247 23.34 -29.66 3.19
CA ASN A 247 23.10 -30.03 4.58
C ASN A 247 24.30 -29.66 5.47
N THR A 248 24.23 -30.02 6.75
CA THR A 248 25.30 -29.73 7.74
C THR A 248 26.61 -30.49 7.48
N GLU A 249 26.59 -31.52 6.65
CA GLU A 249 27.75 -32.32 6.24
C GLU A 249 28.35 -31.84 4.90
N GLY A 250 27.68 -30.90 4.23
CA GLY A 250 28.08 -30.34 2.93
C GLY A 250 27.47 -31.04 1.72
N ASP A 251 26.71 -32.12 1.93
CA ASP A 251 26.01 -32.83 0.86
C ASP A 251 24.78 -32.04 0.40
N THR A 252 24.53 -32.01 -0.90
CA THR A 252 23.35 -31.34 -1.45
C THR A 252 22.11 -32.21 -1.28
N ILE A 253 21.08 -31.67 -0.64
CA ILE A 253 19.74 -32.27 -0.56
C ILE A 253 18.83 -31.51 -1.53
N GLN A 254 18.18 -32.25 -2.43
CA GLN A 254 17.13 -31.70 -3.29
C GLN A 254 15.75 -32.08 -2.73
N LEU A 255 14.79 -31.14 -2.72
CA LEU A 255 13.44 -31.42 -2.22
C LEU A 255 12.80 -32.59 -3.00
N SER A 256 13.04 -32.67 -4.31
CA SER A 256 12.55 -33.77 -5.14
C SER A 256 13.05 -35.17 -4.72
N ASP A 257 14.18 -35.27 -4.02
CA ASP A 257 14.71 -36.55 -3.51
C ASP A 257 13.86 -37.12 -2.38
N LEU A 258 13.02 -36.28 -1.75
CA LEU A 258 12.11 -36.67 -0.69
C LEU A 258 10.73 -37.13 -1.19
N ARG A 259 10.51 -37.14 -2.51
CA ARG A 259 9.23 -37.58 -3.12
C ARG A 259 8.82 -38.98 -2.66
N GLY A 260 7.50 -39.16 -2.49
CA GLY A 260 6.91 -40.39 -1.96
C GLY A 260 6.76 -40.42 -0.44
N ARG A 261 7.28 -39.41 0.26
CA ARG A 261 7.04 -39.15 1.69
C ARG A 261 6.10 -37.96 1.87
N VAL A 262 5.51 -37.84 3.07
CA VAL A 262 4.93 -36.58 3.52
C VAL A 262 6.10 -35.74 4.02
N VAL A 263 6.30 -34.55 3.45
CA VAL A 263 7.42 -33.68 3.83
C VAL A 263 6.87 -32.41 4.44
N LEU A 264 7.25 -32.13 5.69
CA LEU A 264 7.04 -30.85 6.34
C LEU A 264 8.31 -30.02 6.17
N ILE A 265 8.19 -28.85 5.55
CA ILE A 265 9.29 -27.91 5.37
C ILE A 265 9.17 -26.85 6.47
N ASP A 266 10.20 -26.74 7.31
CA ASP A 266 10.27 -25.78 8.41
C ASP A 266 11.28 -24.68 8.07
N PHE A 267 10.79 -23.50 7.71
CA PHE A 267 11.65 -22.33 7.47
C PHE A 267 11.96 -21.66 8.81
N TRP A 268 13.21 -21.73 9.25
CA TRP A 268 13.61 -21.29 10.58
C TRP A 268 14.94 -20.51 10.57
N ALA A 269 15.28 -19.93 11.72
CA ALA A 269 16.60 -19.33 11.94
C ALA A 269 17.04 -19.50 13.40
N SER A 270 18.35 -19.58 13.63
CA SER A 270 18.92 -19.76 14.99
C SER A 270 18.63 -18.60 15.94
N TRP A 271 18.38 -17.41 15.39
CA TRP A 271 18.02 -16.21 16.12
C TRP A 271 16.49 -15.99 16.22
N CYS A 272 15.67 -16.83 15.58
CA CYS A 272 14.22 -16.77 15.66
C CYS A 272 13.72 -17.37 16.99
N GLY A 273 13.31 -16.51 17.93
CA GLY A 273 12.79 -16.92 19.23
C GLY A 273 11.59 -17.88 19.15
N PRO A 274 10.50 -17.55 18.42
CA PRO A 274 9.36 -18.44 18.23
C PRO A 274 9.74 -19.80 17.62
N CYS A 275 10.51 -19.82 16.53
CA CYS A 275 10.95 -21.05 15.87
C CYS A 275 11.69 -22.01 16.83
N ARG A 276 12.51 -21.46 17.73
CA ARG A 276 13.21 -22.24 18.77
C ARG A 276 12.28 -22.82 19.84
N ARG A 277 11.17 -22.14 20.14
CA ARG A 277 10.15 -22.64 21.08
C ARG A 277 9.31 -23.75 20.46
N GLU A 278 9.10 -23.73 19.14
CA GLU A 278 8.36 -24.76 18.41
C GLU A 278 9.19 -26.03 18.12
N ASN A 279 10.51 -25.89 17.99
CA ASN A 279 11.43 -27.00 17.70
C ASN A 279 11.26 -28.24 18.60
N PRO A 280 11.13 -28.13 19.93
CA PRO A 280 10.86 -29.27 20.79
C PRO A 280 9.57 -30.03 20.44
N GLU A 281 8.53 -29.34 19.97
CA GLU A 281 7.30 -29.98 19.50
C GLU A 281 7.53 -30.67 18.15
N MET A 282 8.32 -30.07 17.24
CA MET A 282 8.72 -30.71 15.98
C MET A 282 9.48 -32.02 16.20
N VAL A 283 10.36 -32.08 17.21
CA VAL A 283 11.05 -33.33 17.58
C VAL A 283 10.05 -34.42 18.01
N LYS A 284 9.01 -34.05 18.78
CA LYS A 284 7.97 -35.01 19.20
C LYS A 284 7.14 -35.49 18.01
N VAL A 285 6.72 -34.57 17.15
CA VAL A 285 5.97 -34.89 15.92
C VAL A 285 6.80 -35.81 15.03
N TYR A 286 8.08 -35.52 14.83
CA TYR A 286 8.96 -36.38 14.05
C TYR A 286 9.07 -37.78 14.66
N ALA A 287 9.33 -37.89 15.96
CA ALA A 287 9.45 -39.19 16.63
C ALA A 287 8.18 -40.05 16.46
N GLU A 288 7.00 -39.44 16.49
CA GLU A 288 5.72 -40.15 16.33
C GLU A 288 5.39 -40.52 14.87
N TYR A 289 5.64 -39.61 13.93
CA TYR A 289 5.14 -39.71 12.55
C TYR A 289 6.20 -40.11 11.53
N HIS A 290 7.50 -40.00 11.83
CA HIS A 290 8.55 -40.46 10.92
C HIS A 290 8.42 -41.94 10.52
N PRO A 291 8.14 -42.88 11.46
CA PRO A 291 7.88 -44.28 11.09
C PRO A 291 6.64 -44.47 10.19
N LYS A 292 5.74 -43.47 10.14
CA LYS A 292 4.53 -43.45 9.31
C LYS A 292 4.74 -42.73 7.97
N GLY A 293 5.99 -42.34 7.65
CA GLY A 293 6.35 -41.74 6.37
C GLY A 293 6.45 -40.20 6.36
N LEU A 294 6.47 -39.55 7.54
CA LEU A 294 6.80 -38.13 7.65
C LEU A 294 8.32 -37.90 7.55
N GLU A 295 8.72 -36.90 6.78
CA GLU A 295 10.04 -36.28 6.82
C GLU A 295 9.91 -34.81 7.23
N ILE A 296 10.88 -34.29 8.00
CA ILE A 296 10.96 -32.86 8.31
C ILE A 296 12.24 -32.31 7.69
N LEU A 297 12.11 -31.30 6.83
CA LEU A 297 13.22 -30.59 6.23
C LEU A 297 13.29 -29.17 6.81
N GLY A 298 14.23 -28.96 7.74
CA GLY A 298 14.50 -27.63 8.30
C GLY A 298 15.37 -26.80 7.33
N VAL A 299 14.82 -25.69 6.82
CA VAL A 299 15.51 -24.77 5.92
C VAL A 299 15.88 -23.50 6.67
N SER A 300 17.18 -23.31 6.90
CA SER A 300 17.69 -22.07 7.50
C SER A 300 17.78 -20.97 6.45
N PHE A 301 17.32 -19.76 6.80
CA PHE A 301 17.46 -18.55 5.97
C PHE A 301 18.07 -17.36 6.72
#